data_AF-A0A1G6IZE0-F1
#
_entry.id   AF-A0A1G6IZE0-F1
#
_cell.length_a   1.000
_cell.length_b   1.000
_cell.length_c   1.000
_cell.angle_alpha   90.00
_cell.angle_beta   90.00
_cell.angle_gamma   90.00
#
_symmetry.space_group_name_H-M   'P 1'
#
loop_
_entity.id
_entity.type
_entity.pdbx_description
1 polymer ?
#
loop_
_entity_poly.entity_id
_entity_poly.type
_entity_poly.pdbx_seq_one_letter_code
_entity_poly.pdbx_strand_id
1 'polypeptide(L)'
;MPHEPAPIHIVGPDDLHALDNIATPNRPSFGERKCPMCHGHGEWNDEYFVSGRAIVKACPTCEGFGWLVHNGHHVRIDIMLIQGLPHWALIIE
;
A
#
# COMPACT_ATOMS: atom_id res chain seq x y z
N MET A 1 -17.66 17.95 26.14
CA MET A 1 -16.56 17.45 25.28
C MET A 1 -16.96 17.76 23.86
N PRO A 2 -16.16 18.49 23.06
CA PRO A 2 -16.52 18.71 21.68
C PRO A 2 -16.44 17.36 20.98
N HIS A 3 -17.54 16.97 20.34
CA HIS A 3 -17.61 15.79 19.49
C HIS A 3 -16.63 16.01 18.34
N GLU A 4 -15.76 15.04 18.07
CA GLU A 4 -14.89 15.10 16.90
C GLU A 4 -15.79 15.26 15.66
N PRO A 5 -15.47 16.20 14.74
CA PRO A 5 -16.26 16.37 13.53
C PRO A 5 -16.32 15.06 12.75
N ALA A 6 -17.42 14.85 12.02
CA ALA A 6 -17.64 13.64 11.24
C ALA A 6 -16.46 13.39 10.28
N PRO A 7 -16.10 12.11 10.03
CA PRO A 7 -15.05 11.78 9.09
C PRO A 7 -15.39 12.26 7.68
N ILE A 8 -14.36 12.66 6.95
CA ILE A 8 -14.44 12.85 5.50
C ILE A 8 -14.34 11.46 4.90
N HIS A 9 -15.40 11.02 4.22
CA HIS A 9 -15.40 9.77 3.47
C HIS A 9 -14.70 9.96 2.13
N ILE A 10 -13.73 9.10 1.86
CA ILE A 10 -12.94 9.10 0.65
C ILE A 10 -13.49 8.04 -0.29
N VAL A 11 -13.73 8.41 -1.54
CA VAL A 11 -14.37 7.49 -2.50
C VAL A 11 -13.34 6.58 -3.19
N GLY A 12 -12.09 7.00 -3.27
CA GLY A 12 -11.02 6.22 -3.91
C GLY A 12 -9.62 6.84 -3.76
N PRO A 13 -8.60 6.13 -4.27
CA PRO A 13 -7.19 6.52 -4.15
C PRO A 13 -6.82 7.80 -4.92
N ASP A 14 -7.69 8.27 -5.82
CA ASP A 14 -7.52 9.52 -6.59
C ASP A 14 -8.06 10.76 -5.88
N ASP A 15 -8.67 10.61 -4.69
CA ASP A 15 -9.19 11.72 -3.90
C ASP A 15 -8.06 12.56 -3.29
N LEU A 16 -8.33 13.84 -3.03
CA LEU A 16 -7.34 14.82 -2.56
C LEU A 16 -6.69 14.39 -1.25
N HIS A 17 -7.47 13.78 -0.35
CA HIS A 17 -7.02 13.35 0.98
C HIS A 17 -6.75 11.85 1.06
N ALA A 18 -6.79 11.13 -0.07
CA ALA A 18 -6.63 9.68 -0.09
C ALA A 18 -5.25 9.22 0.41
N LEU A 19 -4.22 10.05 0.27
CA LEU A 19 -2.84 9.70 0.62
C LEU A 19 -2.29 10.54 1.77
N ASP A 20 -3.11 11.39 2.38
CA ASP A 20 -2.69 12.26 3.49
C ASP A 20 -2.22 11.42 4.67
N ASN A 21 -1.03 11.74 5.18
CA ASN A 21 -0.37 11.05 6.29
C ASN A 21 -0.07 9.55 6.06
N ILE A 22 -0.21 9.04 4.84
CA ILE A 22 0.17 7.66 4.50
C ILE A 22 1.62 7.65 4.04
N ALA A 23 2.48 7.02 4.82
CA ALA A 23 3.88 6.84 4.46
C ALA A 23 3.99 5.89 3.26
N THR A 24 4.88 6.21 2.31
CA THR A 24 5.26 5.23 1.29
C THR A 24 6.14 4.16 1.92
N PRO A 25 5.80 2.86 1.81
CA PRO A 25 6.65 1.78 2.30
C PRO A 25 8.07 1.86 1.74
N ASN A 26 9.04 1.44 2.57
CA ASN A 26 10.44 1.40 2.17
C ASN A 26 10.62 0.47 0.98
N ARG A 27 11.32 0.98 -0.03
CA ARG A 27 11.47 0.39 -1.36
C ARG A 27 12.25 -0.94 -1.32
N PRO A 28 11.80 -2.00 -2.02
CA PRO A 28 12.68 -3.09 -2.40
C PRO A 28 13.58 -2.73 -3.61
N SER A 29 14.69 -3.44 -3.74
CA SER A 29 15.71 -3.17 -4.77
C SER A 29 15.42 -3.84 -6.11
N PHE A 30 15.43 -3.02 -7.18
CA PHE A 30 15.59 -3.32 -8.62
C PHE A 30 14.40 -3.97 -9.37
N GLY A 31 14.01 -3.38 -10.50
CA GLY A 31 13.00 -3.92 -11.45
C GLY A 31 11.55 -3.49 -11.23
N GLU A 32 11.26 -2.76 -10.16
CA GLU A 32 9.90 -2.49 -9.70
C GLU A 32 9.32 -1.18 -10.25
N ARG A 33 8.05 -1.22 -10.64
CA ARG A 33 7.26 -0.05 -10.99
C ARG A 33 6.29 0.27 -9.85
N LYS A 34 6.09 1.55 -9.54
CA LYS A 34 5.05 1.97 -8.60
C LYS A 34 3.69 1.49 -9.11
N CYS A 35 2.82 1.09 -8.19
CA CYS A 35 1.42 0.87 -8.53
C CYS A 35 0.85 2.16 -9.14
N PRO A 36 0.20 2.09 -10.32
CA PRO A 36 -0.35 3.29 -10.96
C PRO A 36 -1.56 3.85 -10.22
N MET A 37 -2.23 3.04 -9.38
CA MET A 37 -3.42 3.45 -8.62
C MET A 37 -3.04 4.14 -7.30
N CYS A 38 -2.19 3.55 -6.48
CA CYS A 38 -1.83 4.13 -5.17
C CYS A 38 -0.47 4.83 -5.17
N HIS A 39 0.16 5.01 -6.34
CA HIS A 39 1.44 5.72 -6.51
C HIS A 39 2.61 5.27 -5.62
N GLY A 40 2.58 4.02 -5.13
CA GLY A 40 3.61 3.49 -4.24
C GLY A 40 3.22 3.44 -2.77
N HIS A 41 2.03 3.90 -2.38
CA HIS A 41 1.60 3.95 -0.98
C HIS A 41 1.10 2.59 -0.47
N GLY A 42 0.60 1.72 -1.35
CA GLY A 42 0.04 0.41 -0.97
C GLY A 42 -1.36 0.50 -0.35
N GLU A 43 -1.67 1.60 0.32
CA GLU A 43 -2.96 1.87 0.96
C GLU A 43 -3.44 3.30 0.67
N TRP A 44 -4.70 3.57 0.98
CA TRP A 44 -5.34 4.88 0.88
C TRP A 44 -6.34 5.07 2.04
N ASN A 45 -6.59 6.30 2.45
CA ASN A 45 -7.57 6.66 3.47
C ASN A 45 -8.96 6.41 2.92
N ASP A 46 -9.77 5.60 3.59
CA ASP A 46 -11.21 5.42 3.34
C ASP A 46 -12.05 6.43 4.15
N GLU A 47 -11.55 6.75 5.35
CA GLU A 47 -12.10 7.80 6.20
C GLU A 47 -10.96 8.64 6.76
N TYR A 48 -11.08 9.96 6.71
CA TYR A 48 -10.07 10.89 7.24
C TYR A 48 -10.70 11.87 8.24
N PHE A 49 -10.06 12.02 9.39
CA PHE A 49 -10.43 12.98 10.41
C PHE A 49 -9.41 14.13 10.42
N VAL A 50 -9.89 15.36 10.61
CA VAL A 50 -9.03 16.57 10.70
C VAL A 50 -8.00 16.50 11.84
N SER A 51 -8.20 15.61 12.81
CA SER A 51 -7.25 15.31 13.88
C SER A 51 -6.01 14.52 13.43
N GLY A 52 -5.99 14.06 12.16
CA GLY A 52 -4.94 13.21 11.60
C GLY A 52 -5.20 11.71 11.79
N ARG A 53 -6.33 11.32 12.38
CA ARG A 53 -6.77 9.91 12.38
C ARG A 53 -7.34 9.54 11.02
N ALA A 54 -7.12 8.30 10.60
CA ALA A 54 -7.71 7.78 9.37
C ALA A 54 -8.01 6.29 9.49
N ILE A 55 -9.03 5.83 8.76
CA ILE A 55 -9.22 4.42 8.45
C ILE A 55 -8.63 4.22 7.06
N VAL A 56 -7.66 3.31 6.94
CA VAL A 56 -7.00 3.00 5.68
C VAL A 56 -7.54 1.71 5.07
N LYS A 57 -7.54 1.64 3.74
CA LYS A 57 -7.81 0.43 2.96
C LYS A 57 -6.60 0.09 2.11
N ALA A 58 -6.31 -1.21 2.01
CA ALA A 58 -5.33 -1.71 1.07
C ALA A 58 -5.77 -1.39 -0.37
N CYS A 59 -4.81 -1.00 -1.21
CA CYS A 59 -5.02 -0.80 -2.63
C CYS A 59 -5.40 -2.13 -3.29
N PRO A 60 -6.54 -2.24 -3.98
CA PRO A 60 -6.97 -3.50 -4.59
C PRO A 60 -6.11 -3.92 -5.79
N THR A 61 -5.37 -3.00 -6.43
CA THR A 61 -4.51 -3.33 -7.57
C THR A 61 -3.18 -3.96 -7.17
N CYS A 62 -2.57 -3.44 -6.11
CA CYS A 62 -1.28 -3.93 -5.63
C CYS A 62 -1.39 -4.63 -4.28
N GLU A 63 -2.59 -4.93 -3.81
CA GLU A 63 -2.87 -5.70 -2.59
C GLU A 63 -2.10 -5.23 -1.35
N GLY A 64 -1.92 -3.92 -1.18
CA GLY A 64 -1.14 -3.37 -0.06
C GLY A 64 0.37 -3.26 -0.30
N PHE A 65 0.91 -3.85 -1.36
CA PHE A 65 2.35 -3.85 -1.62
C PHE A 65 2.90 -2.50 -2.09
N GLY A 66 2.09 -1.66 -2.73
CA GLY A 66 2.48 -0.37 -3.30
C GLY A 66 3.26 -0.47 -4.62
N TRP A 67 3.88 -1.61 -4.90
CA TRP A 67 4.79 -1.81 -6.04
C TRP A 67 4.40 -3.05 -6.87
N LEU A 68 4.78 -3.05 -8.15
CA LEU A 68 4.59 -4.14 -9.12
C LEU A 68 5.96 -4.60 -9.61
N VAL A 69 6.25 -5.90 -9.49
CA VAL A 69 7.62 -6.45 -9.58
C VAL A 69 7.83 -7.27 -10.86
N HIS A 70 6.81 -7.96 -11.39
CA HIS A 70 6.97 -8.84 -12.55
C HIS A 70 5.80 -8.70 -13.54
N ASN A 71 6.06 -8.33 -14.79
CA ASN A 71 5.04 -8.21 -15.85
C ASN A 71 3.78 -7.39 -15.49
N GLY A 72 3.86 -6.48 -14.50
CA GLY A 72 2.69 -5.72 -14.03
C GLY A 72 1.91 -6.36 -12.89
N HIS A 73 2.38 -7.48 -12.34
CA HIS A 73 1.83 -8.14 -11.18
C HIS A 73 2.62 -7.80 -9.91
N HIS A 74 1.90 -7.77 -8.78
CA HIS A 74 2.51 -7.82 -7.46
C HIS A 74 3.21 -9.18 -7.33
N VAL A 75 4.39 -9.20 -6.72
CA VAL A 75 5.05 -10.46 -6.39
C VAL A 75 5.49 -10.37 -4.96
N ARG A 76 5.07 -11.34 -4.15
CA ARG A 76 5.50 -11.41 -2.76
C ARG A 76 6.91 -11.98 -2.74
N ILE A 77 7.87 -11.18 -2.29
CA ILE A 77 9.20 -11.69 -1.99
C ILE A 77 9.10 -12.32 -0.60
N ASP A 78 9.21 -13.64 -0.55
CA ASP A 78 9.31 -14.37 0.71
C ASP A 78 10.74 -14.89 0.90
N ILE A 79 11.16 -15.02 2.15
CA ILE A 79 12.41 -15.69 2.50
C ILE A 79 12.05 -17.15 2.74
N MET A 80 12.23 -17.97 1.71
CA MET A 80 12.11 -19.41 1.84
C MET A 80 13.45 -20.00 2.27
N LEU A 81 13.40 -20.98 3.16
CA LEU A 81 14.58 -21.78 3.50
C LEU A 81 14.69 -22.94 2.50
N ILE A 82 15.59 -22.81 1.53
CA ILE A 82 15.94 -23.91 0.62
C ILE A 82 17.19 -24.58 1.19
N GLN A 83 17.06 -25.86 1.57
CA GLN A 83 18.15 -26.63 2.22
C GLN A 83 18.74 -25.94 3.46
N GLY A 84 17.90 -25.21 4.22
CA GLY A 84 18.32 -24.49 5.43
C GLY A 84 18.98 -23.14 5.16
N LEU A 85 19.08 -22.69 3.91
CA LEU A 85 19.64 -21.39 3.55
C LEU A 85 18.55 -20.41 3.10
N PRO A 86 18.59 -19.15 3.57
CA PRO A 86 17.61 -18.14 3.18
C PRO A 86 17.75 -17.81 1.69
N HIS A 87 16.68 -18.03 0.96
CA HIS A 87 16.53 -17.65 -0.44
C HIS A 87 15.36 -16.69 -0.56
N TRP A 88 15.58 -15.61 -1.30
CA TRP A 88 14.49 -14.75 -1.74
C TRP A 88 13.76 -15.47 -2.88
N ALA A 89 12.49 -15.78 -2.69
CA ALA A 89 11.65 -16.39 -3.69
C ALA A 89 10.56 -15.41 -4.08
N LEU A 90 10.39 -15.23 -5.39
CA LEU A 90 9.27 -14.54 -5.99
C LEU A 90 8.08 -15.51 -5.98
N ILE A 91 7.12 -15.30 -5.08
CA ILE A 91 5.85 -16.03 -5.11
C ILE A 91 4.93 -15.33 -6.11
N ILE A 92 4.79 -15.95 -7.28
CA ILE A 92 3.78 -15.59 -8.28
C ILE A 92 2.57 -16.48 -7.96
N GLU A 93 1.50 -15.88 -7.42
CA GLU A 93 0.20 -16.56 -7.28
C GLU A 93 -0.55 -16.57 -8.63
#